data_AF-A0AAD1KA56-F1
#
_entry.id   AF-A0AAD1KA56-F1
#
_cell.length_a   1.000
_cell.length_b   1.000
_cell.length_c   1.000
_cell.angle_alpha   90.00
_cell.angle_beta   90.00
_cell.angle_gamma   90.00
#
_symmetry.space_group_name_H-M   'P 1'
#
loop_
_entity.id
_entity.type
_entity.pdbx_description
1 polymer ?
#
loop_
_entity_poly.entity_id
_entity_poly.type
_entity_poly.pdbx_seq_one_letter_code
_entity_poly.pdbx_strand_id
1 'polypeptide(L)'
;MVLLLVIIGGVMMFKSDFGISGLDAKIGLKTLHVWIGYAFAINLAFRLLWGLFGPIKARLGKLLPKKGELAGYRAALKKGENPQYLGHNPAGKLAVIALLGLLTLIMVTGLVRAGTDIFYPPLGGMVQEYIAADGVEPASLKPYDDTGVNPDKAAAIKGAKGLAGKVHVYSVYLLLLLVLLHIAAVIHAERKRQPGIISAMFSGNKYLPTTPVDKD
;
A
#
# COMPACT_ATOMS: atom_id res chain seq x y z
N MET A 1 -1.31 1.68 10.48
CA MET A 1 -0.75 0.67 9.55
C MET A 1 0.11 1.31 8.47
N VAL A 2 -0.46 1.99 7.45
CA VAL A 2 0.33 2.60 6.34
C VAL A 2 1.38 3.61 6.82
N LEU A 3 0.99 4.55 7.70
CA LEU A 3 1.94 5.53 8.26
C LEU A 3 3.12 4.86 8.97
N LEU A 4 2.86 3.80 9.72
CA LEU A 4 3.88 3.05 10.44
C LEU A 4 4.86 2.36 9.46
N LEU A 5 4.34 1.75 8.39
CA LEU A 5 5.18 1.17 7.33
C LEU A 5 6.04 2.21 6.62
N VAL A 6 5.49 3.41 6.37
CA VAL A 6 6.24 4.53 5.78
C VAL A 6 7.36 4.98 6.71
N ILE A 7 7.08 5.16 8.00
CA ILE A 7 8.09 5.58 8.99
C ILE A 7 9.21 4.54 9.06
N ILE A 8 8.87 3.26 9.28
CA ILE A 8 9.86 2.19 9.42
C ILE A 8 10.63 1.99 8.11
N GLY A 9 9.96 2.03 6.96
CA GLY A 9 10.60 1.96 5.65
C GLY A 9 11.57 3.12 5.42
N GLY A 10 11.22 4.33 5.87
CA GLY A 10 12.11 5.49 5.89
C GLY A 10 13.36 5.25 6.75
N VAL A 11 13.19 4.79 7.99
CA VAL A 11 14.31 4.44 8.88
C VAL A 11 15.21 3.35 8.24
N MET A 12 14.63 2.35 7.58
CA MET A 12 15.40 1.31 6.87
C MET A 12 16.24 1.87 5.70
N MET A 13 15.71 2.86 5.01
CA MET A 13 16.35 3.51 3.88
C MET A 13 17.53 4.38 4.34
N PHE A 14 17.36 5.14 5.42
CA PHE A 14 18.35 6.06 5.98
C PHE A 14 19.06 5.50 7.23
N LYS A 15 19.11 4.17 7.37
CA LYS A 15 19.65 3.49 8.57
C LYS A 15 21.07 3.91 8.95
N SER A 16 21.91 4.25 7.96
CA SER A 16 23.27 4.76 8.19
C SER A 16 23.25 6.09 8.94
N ASP A 17 22.33 6.97 8.57
CA ASP A 17 22.23 8.33 9.08
C ASP A 17 21.70 8.33 10.52
N PHE A 18 20.95 7.29 10.88
CA PHE A 18 20.51 7.01 12.24
C PHE A 18 21.52 6.20 13.07
N GLY A 19 22.73 5.93 12.56
CA GLY A 19 23.76 5.16 13.27
C GLY A 19 23.47 3.66 13.42
N ILE A 20 22.52 3.12 12.66
CA ILE A 20 22.12 1.70 12.71
C ILE A 20 23.07 0.87 11.84
N SER A 21 24.20 0.45 12.42
CA SER A 21 25.24 -0.33 11.75
C SER A 21 25.21 -1.83 12.10
N GLY A 22 24.76 -2.18 13.30
CA GLY A 22 24.73 -3.55 13.82
C GLY A 22 23.82 -4.49 13.00
N LEU A 23 24.26 -5.74 12.82
CA LEU A 23 23.53 -6.75 12.06
C LEU A 23 22.17 -7.06 12.70
N ASP A 24 22.14 -7.27 14.03
CA ASP A 24 20.91 -7.57 14.77
C ASP A 24 19.89 -6.44 14.67
N ALA A 25 20.34 -5.18 14.70
CA ALA A 25 19.47 -4.03 14.55
C ALA A 25 18.89 -3.92 13.13
N LYS A 26 19.69 -4.20 12.09
CA LYS A 26 19.22 -4.26 10.69
C LYS A 26 18.20 -5.37 10.48
N ILE A 27 18.48 -6.55 11.05
CA ILE A 27 17.57 -7.70 11.01
C ILE A 27 16.27 -7.33 11.74
N GLY A 28 16.35 -6.87 12.98
CA GLY A 28 15.19 -6.50 13.80
C GLY A 28 14.31 -5.44 13.14
N LEU A 29 14.89 -4.40 12.55
CA LEU A 29 14.14 -3.36 11.84
C LEU A 29 13.40 -3.92 10.62
N LYS A 30 14.05 -4.78 9.84
CA LYS A 30 13.43 -5.44 8.68
C LYS A 30 12.36 -6.44 9.11
N THR A 31 12.59 -7.19 10.19
CA THR A 31 11.60 -8.08 10.81
C THR A 31 10.35 -7.32 11.21
N LEU A 32 10.52 -6.19 11.90
CA LEU A 32 9.40 -5.34 12.31
C LEU A 32 8.61 -4.82 11.10
N HIS A 33 9.31 -4.33 10.08
CA HIS A 33 8.67 -3.89 8.83
C HIS A 33 7.84 -4.99 8.18
N VAL A 34 8.38 -6.21 8.10
CA VAL A 34 7.71 -7.35 7.48
C VAL A 34 6.48 -7.79 8.28
N TRP A 35 6.56 -7.87 9.62
CA TRP A 35 5.40 -8.22 10.46
C TRP A 35 4.25 -7.22 10.32
N ILE A 36 4.56 -5.93 10.33
CA ILE A 36 3.55 -4.88 10.09
C ILE A 36 3.04 -4.99 8.65
N GLY A 37 3.90 -5.36 7.71
CA GLY A 37 3.55 -5.64 6.32
C GLY A 37 2.54 -6.78 6.18
N TYR A 38 2.70 -7.86 6.96
CA TYR A 38 1.73 -8.97 7.00
C TYR A 38 0.39 -8.54 7.57
N ALA A 39 0.38 -7.81 8.69
CA ALA A 39 -0.86 -7.26 9.25
C ALA A 39 -1.58 -6.34 8.25
N PHE A 40 -0.81 -5.49 7.55
CA PHE A 40 -1.32 -4.65 6.47
C PHE A 40 -1.86 -5.47 5.30
N ALA A 41 -1.14 -6.51 4.85
CA ALA A 41 -1.56 -7.36 3.74
C ALA A 41 -2.88 -8.08 4.05
N ILE A 42 -3.05 -8.61 5.25
CA ILE A 42 -4.30 -9.22 5.71
C ILE A 42 -5.44 -8.19 5.71
N ASN A 43 -5.20 -7.00 6.27
CA ASN A 43 -6.21 -5.93 6.32
C ASN A 43 -6.63 -5.47 4.92
N LEU A 44 -5.66 -5.29 4.02
CA LEU A 44 -5.92 -4.88 2.64
C LEU A 44 -6.62 -6.00 1.86
N ALA A 45 -6.19 -7.25 2.01
CA ALA A 45 -6.84 -8.40 1.38
C ALA A 45 -8.31 -8.51 1.81
N PHE A 46 -8.60 -8.38 3.11
CA PHE A 46 -9.97 -8.34 3.60
C PHE A 46 -10.78 -7.22 2.93
N ARG A 47 -10.20 -6.02 2.81
CA ARG A 47 -10.85 -4.88 2.15
C ARG A 47 -11.12 -5.15 0.67
N LEU A 48 -10.17 -5.78 -0.05
CA LEU A 48 -10.34 -6.14 -1.45
C LEU A 48 -11.43 -7.20 -1.62
N LEU A 49 -11.42 -8.24 -0.78
CA LEU A 49 -12.46 -9.28 -0.77
C LEU A 49 -13.84 -8.70 -0.46
N TRP A 50 -13.94 -7.81 0.54
CA TRP A 50 -15.17 -7.10 0.85
C TRP A 50 -15.64 -6.22 -0.31
N GLY A 51 -14.69 -5.60 -1.03
CA GLY A 51 -14.98 -4.85 -2.24
C GLY A 51 -15.40 -5.71 -3.44
N LEU A 52 -15.17 -7.02 -3.42
CA LEU A 52 -15.61 -7.94 -4.48
C LEU A 52 -16.95 -8.60 -4.13
N PHE A 53 -17.07 -9.11 -2.90
CA PHE A 53 -18.20 -9.93 -2.46
C PHE A 53 -19.21 -9.20 -1.56
N GLY A 54 -18.87 -8.01 -1.08
CA GLY A 54 -19.73 -7.25 -0.17
C GLY A 54 -20.97 -6.64 -0.83
N PRO A 55 -21.73 -5.84 -0.05
CA PRO A 55 -22.94 -5.17 -0.50
C PRO A 55 -22.70 -4.34 -1.76
N ILE A 56 -23.74 -4.15 -2.60
CA ILE A 56 -23.63 -3.45 -3.89
C ILE A 56 -22.94 -2.08 -3.77
N LYS A 57 -23.20 -1.36 -2.67
CA LYS A 57 -22.62 -0.03 -2.39
C LYS A 57 -21.12 -0.07 -2.06
N ALA A 58 -20.59 -1.21 -1.61
CA ALA A 58 -19.19 -1.42 -1.27
C ALA A 58 -18.35 -1.98 -2.43
N ARG A 59 -18.97 -2.35 -3.56
CA ARG A 59 -18.28 -3.03 -4.66
C ARG A 59 -17.23 -2.13 -5.33
N LEU A 60 -16.04 -2.67 -5.60
CA LEU A 60 -14.94 -1.96 -6.28
C LEU A 60 -15.37 -1.41 -7.64
N GLY A 61 -16.27 -2.09 -8.36
CA GLY A 61 -16.81 -1.61 -9.63
C GLY A 61 -17.57 -0.27 -9.54
N LYS A 62 -18.09 0.10 -8.36
CA LYS A 62 -18.73 1.40 -8.13
C LYS A 62 -17.73 2.55 -7.90
N LEU A 63 -16.44 2.23 -7.73
CA LEU A 63 -15.37 3.22 -7.64
C LEU A 63 -15.04 3.83 -9.00
N LEU A 64 -15.38 3.19 -10.13
CA LEU A 64 -15.13 3.78 -11.44
C LEU A 64 -16.14 4.91 -11.72
N PRO A 65 -15.68 6.12 -12.08
CA PRO A 65 -16.59 7.15 -12.56
C PRO A 65 -17.26 6.71 -13.86
N LYS A 66 -18.56 6.99 -14.00
CA LYS A 66 -19.33 6.73 -15.21
C LYS A 66 -18.79 7.58 -16.38
N LYS A 67 -19.06 7.14 -17.61
CA LYS A 67 -18.71 7.92 -18.82
C LYS A 67 -19.26 9.34 -18.70
N GLY A 68 -18.42 10.34 -18.95
CA GLY A 68 -18.78 11.76 -18.86
C GLY A 68 -18.87 12.34 -17.44
N GLU A 69 -18.90 11.53 -16.37
CA GLU A 69 -19.08 12.00 -14.98
C GLU A 69 -17.94 12.93 -14.55
N LEU A 70 -16.70 12.60 -14.90
CA LEU A 70 -15.54 13.44 -14.61
C LEU A 70 -15.55 14.76 -15.39
N ALA A 71 -15.94 14.71 -16.67
CA ALA A 71 -16.00 15.90 -17.52
C ALA A 71 -17.11 16.84 -17.04
N GLY A 72 -18.28 16.31 -16.72
CA GLY A 72 -19.41 17.06 -16.14
C GLY A 72 -19.04 17.68 -14.80
N TYR A 73 -18.39 16.92 -13.90
CA TYR A 73 -17.90 17.44 -12.63
C TYR A 73 -16.93 18.61 -12.84
N ARG A 74 -15.93 18.46 -13.72
CA ARG A 74 -14.98 19.55 -14.04
C ARG A 74 -15.67 20.78 -14.63
N ALA A 75 -16.67 20.59 -15.49
CA ALA A 75 -17.43 21.69 -16.08
C ALA A 75 -18.26 22.45 -15.03
N ALA A 76 -18.95 21.73 -14.13
CA ALA A 76 -19.68 22.31 -13.00
C ALA A 76 -18.73 23.13 -12.10
N LEU A 77 -17.56 22.58 -11.76
CA LEU A 77 -16.57 23.31 -10.96
C LEU A 77 -16.08 24.60 -11.64
N LYS A 78 -15.94 24.61 -12.97
CA LYS A 78 -15.53 25.80 -13.73
C LYS A 78 -16.61 26.89 -13.75
N LYS A 79 -17.89 26.50 -13.63
CA LYS A 79 -19.03 27.42 -13.50
C LYS A 79 -19.21 27.97 -12.08
N GLY A 80 -18.36 27.56 -11.13
CA GLY A 80 -18.50 27.92 -9.72
C GLY A 80 -19.50 27.05 -8.96
N GLU A 81 -20.06 26.01 -9.60
CA GLU A 81 -20.94 25.06 -8.94
C GLU A 81 -20.14 24.10 -8.04
N ASN A 82 -20.83 23.52 -7.06
CA ASN A 82 -20.23 22.63 -6.09
C ASN A 82 -21.12 21.40 -5.83
N PRO A 83 -21.20 20.48 -6.80
CA PRO A 83 -22.03 19.28 -6.67
C PRO A 83 -21.56 18.41 -5.50
N GLN A 84 -22.52 18.02 -4.66
CA GLN A 84 -22.29 17.19 -3.49
C GLN A 84 -22.43 15.70 -3.83
N TYR A 85 -21.66 14.85 -3.15
CA TYR A 85 -21.68 13.40 -3.31
C TYR A 85 -21.70 12.76 -1.92
N LEU A 86 -22.48 11.71 -1.70
CA LEU A 86 -22.46 10.87 -0.49
C LEU A 86 -21.10 10.20 -0.36
N GLY A 87 -20.65 9.56 -1.44
CA GLY A 87 -19.34 8.94 -1.50
C GLY A 87 -18.24 9.91 -1.93
N HIS A 88 -17.48 9.48 -2.93
CA HIS A 88 -16.43 10.27 -3.55
C HIS A 88 -16.96 10.95 -4.80
N ASN A 89 -16.58 12.22 -4.99
CA ASN A 89 -16.73 12.87 -6.28
C ASN A 89 -15.89 12.14 -7.36
N PRO A 90 -16.10 12.39 -8.66
CA PRO A 90 -15.43 11.66 -9.74
C PRO A 90 -13.90 11.74 -9.70
N ALA A 91 -13.32 12.84 -9.26
CA ALA A 91 -11.87 12.96 -9.09
C ALA A 91 -11.38 12.15 -7.87
N GLY A 92 -12.12 12.18 -6.77
CA GLY A 92 -11.85 11.39 -5.57
C GLY A 92 -11.93 9.88 -5.84
N LYS A 93 -12.89 9.44 -6.64
CA LYS A 93 -13.01 8.06 -7.14
C LYS A 93 -11.70 7.59 -7.81
N LEU A 94 -11.16 8.40 -8.73
CA LEU A 94 -9.89 8.08 -9.40
C LEU A 94 -8.70 8.07 -8.43
N ALA A 95 -8.66 9.01 -7.48
CA ALA A 95 -7.61 9.04 -6.46
C ALA A 95 -7.62 7.78 -5.59
N VAL A 96 -8.81 7.32 -5.17
CA VAL A 96 -8.96 6.07 -4.41
C VAL A 96 -8.50 4.87 -5.22
N ILE A 97 -8.85 4.78 -6.52
CA ILE A 97 -8.38 3.69 -7.40
C ILE A 97 -6.86 3.70 -7.51
N ALA A 98 -6.25 4.86 -7.75
CA ALA A 98 -4.81 4.99 -7.87
C ALA A 98 -4.09 4.58 -6.58
N LEU A 99 -4.54 5.10 -5.42
CA LEU A 99 -3.96 4.75 -4.12
C LEU A 99 -4.16 3.28 -3.79
N LEU A 100 -5.36 2.72 -4.01
CA LEU A 100 -5.64 1.31 -3.72
C LEU A 100 -4.80 0.39 -4.60
N GLY A 101 -4.72 0.67 -5.91
CA GLY A 101 -3.90 -0.10 -6.84
C GLY A 101 -2.42 -0.07 -6.47
N LEU A 102 -1.91 1.11 -6.07
CA LEU A 102 -0.52 1.25 -5.65
C LEU A 102 -0.23 0.53 -4.33
N LEU A 103 -1.15 0.60 -3.37
CA LEU A 103 -1.05 -0.17 -2.12
C LEU A 103 -1.07 -1.68 -2.38
N THR A 104 -1.89 -2.15 -3.31
CA THR A 104 -1.89 -3.57 -3.75
C THR A 104 -0.56 -3.95 -4.40
N LEU A 105 0.01 -3.10 -5.26
CA LEU A 105 1.32 -3.34 -5.89
C LEU A 105 2.44 -3.44 -4.84
N ILE A 106 2.45 -2.51 -3.87
CA ILE A 106 3.41 -2.51 -2.75
C ILE A 106 3.24 -3.76 -1.90
N MET A 107 2.00 -4.16 -1.59
CA MET A 107 1.70 -5.40 -0.86
C MET A 107 2.26 -6.62 -1.58
N VAL A 108 1.95 -6.82 -2.86
CA VAL A 108 2.40 -7.98 -3.64
C VAL A 108 3.93 -8.03 -3.71
N THR A 109 4.57 -6.92 -4.09
CA THR A 109 6.03 -6.84 -4.16
C THR A 109 6.71 -7.03 -2.80
N GLY A 110 6.09 -6.53 -1.73
CA GLY A 110 6.54 -6.74 -0.35
C GLY A 110 6.46 -8.21 0.08
N LEU A 111 5.37 -8.90 -0.23
CA LEU A 111 5.21 -10.34 0.04
C LEU A 111 6.22 -11.18 -0.76
N VAL A 112 6.46 -10.85 -2.04
CA VAL A 112 7.50 -11.50 -2.85
C VAL A 112 8.88 -11.29 -2.23
N ARG A 113 9.17 -10.08 -1.72
CA ARG A 113 10.45 -9.82 -1.03
C ARG A 113 10.58 -10.58 0.28
N ALA A 114 9.53 -10.63 1.08
CA ALA A 114 9.51 -11.38 2.33
C ALA A 114 9.67 -12.90 2.08
N GLY A 115 9.01 -13.42 1.05
CA GLY A 115 9.07 -14.83 0.66
C GLY A 115 10.28 -15.24 -0.17
N THR A 116 11.19 -14.32 -0.50
CA THR A 116 12.48 -14.62 -1.14
C THR A 116 13.66 -14.28 -0.23
N ASP A 117 13.39 -14.13 1.07
CA ASP A 117 14.38 -13.78 2.07
C ASP A 117 14.28 -14.72 3.27
N ILE A 118 15.44 -15.25 3.69
CA ILE A 118 15.61 -16.39 4.59
C ILE A 118 14.89 -16.22 5.94
N PHE A 119 14.68 -14.98 6.40
CA PHE A 119 14.39 -14.71 7.81
C PHE A 119 12.92 -14.51 8.19
N TYR A 120 11.97 -14.50 7.25
CA TYR A 120 10.63 -13.95 7.53
C TYR A 120 9.48 -14.96 7.40
N PRO A 121 9.32 -15.91 8.34
CA PRO A 121 8.15 -16.80 8.39
C PRO A 121 6.81 -16.05 8.32
N PRO A 122 5.75 -16.65 7.74
CA PRO A 122 5.74 -17.99 7.16
C PRO A 122 6.40 -18.07 5.77
N LEU A 123 6.56 -16.94 5.06
CA LEU A 123 7.05 -16.97 3.68
C LEU A 123 8.56 -17.23 3.55
N GLY A 124 9.36 -16.79 4.52
CA GLY A 124 10.81 -16.99 4.53
C GLY A 124 11.22 -18.46 4.69
N GLY A 125 10.41 -19.28 5.36
CA GLY A 125 10.65 -20.72 5.47
C GLY A 125 10.63 -21.42 4.11
N MET A 126 9.70 -21.03 3.22
CA MET A 126 9.63 -21.59 1.86
C MET A 126 10.89 -21.33 1.05
N VAL A 127 11.52 -20.16 1.20
CA VAL A 127 12.78 -19.89 0.50
C VAL A 127 13.94 -20.64 1.12
N GLN A 128 13.98 -20.80 2.44
CA GLN A 128 14.99 -21.62 3.11
C GLN A 128 14.99 -23.06 2.58
N GLU A 129 13.80 -23.67 2.52
CA GLU A 129 13.61 -25.01 1.97
C GLU A 129 14.06 -25.10 0.51
N TYR A 130 13.74 -24.07 -0.28
CA TYR A 130 14.11 -24.06 -1.68
C TYR A 130 15.63 -23.93 -1.87
N ILE A 131 16.28 -22.96 -1.22
CA ILE A 131 17.68 -22.61 -1.49
C ILE A 131 18.70 -23.43 -0.70
N ALA A 132 18.30 -24.25 0.27
CA ALA A 132 19.23 -25.11 0.99
C ALA A 132 20.00 -26.03 0.03
N ALA A 133 21.31 -26.18 0.27
CA ALA A 133 22.15 -27.16 -0.41
C ALA A 133 21.83 -28.59 0.06
N ASP A 134 22.21 -29.57 -0.75
CA ASP A 134 21.90 -30.97 -0.45
C ASP A 134 22.56 -31.42 0.86
N GLY A 135 21.76 -31.99 1.77
CA GLY A 135 22.21 -32.39 3.10
C GLY A 135 22.29 -31.26 4.14
N VAL A 136 21.94 -30.03 3.79
CA VAL A 136 21.86 -28.91 4.74
C VAL A 136 20.43 -28.78 5.27
N GLU A 137 20.29 -28.68 6.60
CA GLU A 137 18.99 -28.43 7.22
C GLU A 137 18.52 -26.99 6.90
N PRO A 138 17.34 -26.79 6.26
CA PRO A 138 16.89 -25.46 5.85
C PRO A 138 16.80 -24.43 6.99
N ALA A 139 16.41 -24.88 8.19
CA ALA A 139 16.29 -24.04 9.37
C ALA A 139 17.65 -23.50 9.88
N SER A 140 18.76 -24.12 9.47
CA SER A 140 20.11 -23.70 9.86
C SER A 140 20.62 -22.47 9.08
N LEU A 141 19.96 -22.13 7.95
CA LEU A 141 20.35 -21.00 7.12
C LEU A 141 20.13 -19.67 7.85
N LYS A 142 21.15 -18.80 7.83
CA LYS A 142 21.11 -17.50 8.49
C LYS A 142 20.98 -16.37 7.47
N PRO A 143 20.37 -15.23 7.83
CA PRO A 143 20.34 -14.06 6.95
C PRO A 143 21.73 -13.47 6.79
N TYR A 144 22.02 -12.98 5.58
CA TYR A 144 23.31 -12.38 5.24
C TYR A 144 24.50 -13.36 5.36
N ASP A 145 24.23 -14.67 5.37
CA ASP A 145 25.20 -15.75 5.36
C ASP A 145 24.85 -16.70 4.22
N ASP A 146 25.77 -16.88 3.27
CA ASP A 146 25.57 -17.75 2.11
C ASP A 146 26.03 -19.20 2.40
N THR A 147 26.49 -19.49 3.61
CA THR A 147 26.91 -20.83 4.02
C THR A 147 25.73 -21.81 3.96
N GLY A 148 25.90 -22.92 3.24
CA GLY A 148 24.85 -23.93 3.08
C GLY A 148 23.75 -23.58 2.07
N VAL A 149 23.88 -22.46 1.35
CA VAL A 149 22.98 -22.06 0.28
C VAL A 149 23.43 -22.64 -1.06
N ASN A 150 22.51 -23.25 -1.81
CA ASN A 150 22.73 -23.66 -3.19
C ASN A 150 22.76 -22.43 -4.12
N PRO A 151 23.89 -22.16 -4.80
CA PRO A 151 24.07 -20.93 -5.59
C PRO A 151 23.16 -20.87 -6.83
N ASP A 152 22.88 -22.01 -7.48
CA ASP A 152 22.04 -22.06 -8.67
C ASP A 152 20.59 -21.75 -8.33
N LYS A 153 20.08 -22.32 -7.23
CA LYS A 153 18.73 -22.03 -6.72
C LYS A 153 18.62 -20.59 -6.22
N ALA A 154 19.63 -20.08 -5.53
CA ALA A 154 19.67 -18.68 -5.11
C ALA A 154 19.70 -17.71 -6.32
N ALA A 155 20.42 -18.08 -7.38
CA ALA A 155 20.46 -17.32 -8.63
C ALA A 155 19.08 -17.29 -9.32
N ALA A 156 18.35 -18.40 -9.30
CA ALA A 156 17.01 -18.50 -9.92
C ALA A 156 16.00 -17.48 -9.36
N ILE A 157 16.03 -17.19 -8.05
CA ILE A 157 15.11 -16.23 -7.41
C ILE A 157 15.64 -14.78 -7.42
N LYS A 158 16.93 -14.58 -7.68
CA LYS A 158 17.61 -13.27 -7.59
C LYS A 158 16.95 -12.23 -8.51
N GLY A 159 16.55 -12.63 -9.71
CA GLY A 159 15.88 -11.76 -10.68
C GLY A 159 14.55 -11.21 -10.15
N ALA A 160 13.64 -12.11 -9.74
CA ALA A 160 12.34 -11.73 -9.17
C ALA A 160 12.48 -10.91 -7.89
N LYS A 161 13.37 -11.34 -6.98
CA LYS A 161 13.70 -10.63 -5.73
C LYS A 161 14.19 -9.21 -5.99
N GLY A 162 15.07 -9.03 -6.97
CA GLY A 162 15.60 -7.73 -7.38
C GLY A 162 14.55 -6.83 -8.01
N LEU A 163 13.75 -7.36 -8.94
CA LEU A 163 12.66 -6.62 -9.59
C LEU A 163 11.61 -6.17 -8.57
N ALA A 164 11.14 -7.09 -7.72
CA ALA A 164 10.20 -6.79 -6.66
C ALA A 164 10.72 -5.68 -5.74
N GLY A 165 12.01 -5.69 -5.41
CA GLY A 165 12.64 -4.63 -4.61
C GLY A 165 12.61 -3.26 -5.27
N LYS A 166 12.97 -3.18 -6.56
CA LYS A 166 12.91 -1.92 -7.30
C LYS A 166 11.48 -1.41 -7.38
N VAL A 167 10.55 -2.26 -7.80
CA VAL A 167 9.13 -1.88 -7.93
C VAL A 167 8.56 -1.45 -6.59
N HIS A 168 8.87 -2.15 -5.49
CA HIS A 168 8.41 -1.78 -4.16
C HIS A 168 8.87 -0.38 -3.76
N VAL A 169 10.16 -0.07 -3.89
CA VAL A 169 10.72 1.22 -3.49
C VAL A 169 10.19 2.36 -4.36
N TYR A 170 10.17 2.20 -5.69
CA TYR A 170 9.63 3.23 -6.58
C TYR A 170 8.13 3.45 -6.38
N SER A 171 7.38 2.38 -6.09
CA SER A 171 5.95 2.48 -5.75
C SER A 171 5.75 3.24 -4.44
N VAL A 172 6.65 3.08 -3.46
CA VAL A 172 6.61 3.85 -2.22
C VAL A 172 6.86 5.33 -2.47
N TYR A 173 7.83 5.72 -3.31
CA TYR A 173 8.03 7.13 -3.65
C TYR A 173 6.81 7.74 -4.35
N LEU A 174 6.21 7.00 -5.29
CA LEU A 174 4.98 7.43 -5.93
C LEU A 174 3.83 7.53 -4.92
N LEU A 175 3.75 6.60 -3.95
CA LEU A 175 2.73 6.63 -2.91
C LEU A 175 2.88 7.87 -2.04
N LEU A 176 4.10 8.22 -1.64
CA LEU A 176 4.36 9.43 -0.85
C LEU A 176 3.92 10.68 -1.60
N LEU A 177 4.27 10.80 -2.88
CA LEU A 177 3.80 11.91 -3.72
C LEU A 177 2.26 11.97 -3.79
N LEU A 178 1.61 10.84 -4.05
CA LEU A 178 0.14 10.79 -4.15
C LEU A 178 -0.55 11.06 -2.81
N VAL A 179 0.03 10.65 -1.69
CA VAL A 179 -0.48 10.96 -0.34
C VAL A 179 -0.39 12.46 -0.08
N LEU A 180 0.72 13.11 -0.44
CA LEU A 180 0.86 14.57 -0.31
C LEU A 180 -0.17 15.30 -1.19
N LEU A 181 -0.32 14.88 -2.45
CA LEU A 181 -1.32 15.45 -3.36
C LEU A 181 -2.75 15.21 -2.84
N HIS A 182 -3.03 14.04 -2.28
CA HIS A 182 -4.32 13.72 -1.67
C HIS A 182 -4.62 14.62 -0.47
N ILE A 183 -3.67 14.77 0.46
CA ILE A 183 -3.81 15.65 1.62
C ILE A 183 -4.04 17.10 1.17
N ALA A 184 -3.25 17.59 0.21
CA ALA A 184 -3.42 18.93 -0.34
C ALA A 184 -4.80 19.11 -0.99
N ALA A 185 -5.27 18.11 -1.74
CA ALA A 185 -6.59 18.13 -2.37
C ALA A 185 -7.73 18.12 -1.34
N VAL A 186 -7.61 17.33 -0.27
CA VAL A 186 -8.60 17.28 0.82
C VAL A 186 -8.63 18.61 1.58
N ILE A 187 -7.47 19.18 1.94
CA ILE A 187 -7.40 20.50 2.59
C ILE A 187 -7.99 21.59 1.69
N HIS A 188 -7.69 21.56 0.40
CA HIS A 188 -8.26 22.49 -0.56
C HIS A 188 -9.78 22.37 -0.65
N ALA A 189 -10.29 21.13 -0.71
CA ALA A 189 -11.72 20.85 -0.76
C ALA A 189 -12.43 21.29 0.53
N GLU A 190 -11.87 20.97 1.70
CA GLU A 190 -12.37 21.39 3.02
C GLU A 190 -12.52 22.92 3.10
N ARG A 191 -11.48 23.66 2.70
CA ARG A 191 -11.48 25.13 2.81
C ARG A 191 -12.38 25.84 1.80
N LYS A 192 -12.48 25.32 0.57
CA LYS A 192 -13.12 26.06 -0.53
C LYS A 192 -14.50 25.54 -0.92
N ARG A 193 -14.81 24.28 -0.62
CA ARG A 193 -15.92 23.57 -1.28
C ARG A 193 -16.78 22.81 -0.28
N GLN A 194 -16.21 22.03 0.61
CA GLN A 194 -16.97 21.11 1.46
C GLN A 194 -16.43 21.14 2.89
N PRO A 195 -16.82 22.13 3.71
CA PRO A 195 -16.46 22.14 5.13
C PRO A 195 -17.01 20.89 5.83
N GLY A 196 -16.20 20.27 6.69
CA GLY A 196 -16.56 19.09 7.47
C GLY A 196 -16.23 17.74 6.81
N ILE A 197 -15.58 17.69 5.64
CA ILE A 197 -15.18 16.41 5.03
C ILE A 197 -14.10 15.70 5.84
N ILE A 198 -13.18 16.45 6.47
CA ILE A 198 -12.15 15.86 7.34
C ILE A 198 -12.80 15.28 8.59
N SER A 199 -13.73 16.01 9.21
CA SER A 199 -14.48 15.51 10.38
C SER A 199 -15.27 14.24 10.03
N ALA A 200 -15.92 14.22 8.86
CA ALA A 200 -16.67 13.07 8.37
C ALA A 200 -15.80 11.81 8.17
N MET A 201 -14.49 11.95 7.91
CA MET A 201 -13.58 10.80 7.82
C MET A 201 -13.41 10.07 9.16
N PHE A 202 -13.55 10.77 10.29
CA PHE A 202 -13.44 10.19 11.63
C PHE A 202 -14.82 9.81 12.20
N SER A 203 -15.83 10.65 12.00
CA SER A 203 -17.17 10.46 12.57
C SER A 203 -18.07 9.54 11.73
N GLY A 204 -17.76 9.35 10.45
CA GLY A 204 -18.63 8.69 9.48
C GLY A 204 -19.83 9.54 9.04
N ASN A 205 -20.03 10.72 9.64
CA ASN A 205 -21.18 11.58 9.39
C ASN A 205 -20.79 12.78 8.53
N LYS A 206 -21.29 12.81 7.29
CA LYS A 206 -20.98 13.85 6.31
C LYS A 206 -22.08 14.92 6.28
N TYR A 207 -21.69 16.19 6.50
CA TYR A 207 -22.58 17.33 6.31
C TYR A 207 -22.77 17.62 4.81
N LEU A 208 -24.02 17.71 4.37
CA LEU A 208 -24.39 17.88 2.96
C LEU A 208 -25.41 19.02 2.84
N PRO A 209 -25.00 20.22 2.39
CA PRO A 209 -25.88 21.37 2.30
C PRO A 209 -26.91 21.26 1.16
N THR A 210 -26.65 20.40 0.17
CA THR A 210 -27.56 20.15 -0.96
C THR A 210 -27.75 18.65 -1.16
N THR A 211 -28.82 18.26 -1.86
CA THR A 211 -29.05 16.86 -2.21
C THR A 211 -27.87 16.30 -3.02
N PRO A 212 -27.29 15.17 -2.61
CA PRO A 212 -26.17 14.54 -3.32
C PRO A 212 -26.58 14.02 -4.70
N VAL A 213 -25.64 14.08 -5.64
CA VAL A 213 -25.83 13.59 -7.02
C VAL A 213 -25.94 12.07 -7.10
N ASP A 214 -25.42 11.35 -6.10
CA ASP A 214 -25.32 9.88 -6.00
C ASP A 214 -26.25 9.30 -4.92
N LYS A 215 -27.34 9.99 -4.60
CA LYS A 215 -28.32 9.53 -3.60
C LYS A 215 -29.13 8.30 -4.05
N ASP A 216 -29.24 8.10 -5.36
CA ASP A 216 -30.01 7.03 -6.02
C ASP A 216 -29.08 5.93 -6.60
#